data_AF-X6L9J0-F1
#
_entry.id   AF-X6L9J0-F1
#
_cell.length_a   1.000
_cell.length_b   1.000
_cell.length_c   1.000
_cell.angle_alpha   90.00
_cell.angle_beta   90.00
_cell.angle_gamma   90.00
#
_symmetry.space_group_name_H-M   'P 1'
#
loop_
_entity.id
_entity.type
_entity.pdbx_description
1 polymer ?
#
loop_
_entity_poly.entity_id
_entity_poly.type
_entity_poly.pdbx_seq_one_letter_code
_entity_poly.pdbx_strand_id
1 'polypeptide(L)'
;IIQTTTTCDRRVFLYNNYYYLSNTSIEMNQNHPWNKANKKAHEIVNQMINEKQQGIIVISTNIDQFAKSNNKKFWQEVPFSMMINSKEYLKQKIIIGKYSICLFCSKKITFDDITIDGCVYVVDCVIRGIGNCYITQQLIHTNKSVIQCSFHSPVFTCSWPINTKQLMRSGKKLLKNSNLNEAIQFFHFLLCVRLQTLHHSHIDVAKSYFYLGIAYYNKREHDKAVEYHERSLNIRLDKFGHDHIDVATSYNYLGVVYYNKEEYNKAIEYYERSLKIRLDKLGHDHINVADSYSNLGSVYYGKGEYNKAIEYYEKSLKIGLDKLGHDHIDVATSYHHFGSAYKKKGEYDKAIEYYEKSLKIRSDKLGHDHIRVAHSYNNLGI
;
A
#
# COMPACT_ATOMS: atom_id res chain seq x y z
N ILE A 1 -23.71 -21.19 18.35
CA ILE A 1 -24.35 -21.12 17.01
C ILE A 1 -23.24 -21.26 15.98
N ILE A 2 -23.43 -22.21 15.05
CA ILE A 2 -22.43 -22.78 14.13
C ILE A 2 -21.77 -21.72 13.25
N GLN A 3 -20.43 -21.65 13.22
CA GLN A 3 -19.68 -21.21 12.05
C GLN A 3 -18.52 -22.17 11.80
N THR A 4 -18.83 -23.20 11.00
CA THR A 4 -17.88 -23.85 10.11
C THR A 4 -17.24 -22.79 9.20
N THR A 5 -16.00 -22.41 9.47
CA THR A 5 -15.12 -21.76 8.48
C THR A 5 -13.99 -22.70 8.12
N THR A 6 -14.35 -23.83 7.51
CA THR A 6 -13.42 -24.58 6.68
C THR A 6 -13.67 -24.19 5.22
N THR A 7 -12.85 -23.23 4.78
CA THR A 7 -12.27 -23.13 3.44
C THR A 7 -13.25 -23.04 2.25
N CYS A 8 -14.06 -21.98 2.15
CA CYS A 8 -14.51 -21.46 0.84
C CYS A 8 -15.32 -20.15 0.84
N ASP A 9 -15.33 -19.32 1.90
CA ASP A 9 -16.08 -18.06 1.80
C ASP A 9 -15.20 -16.91 1.30
N ARG A 10 -15.56 -16.42 0.10
CA ARG A 10 -14.97 -15.33 -0.68
C ARG A 10 -15.21 -13.97 -0.03
N ARG A 11 -14.85 -13.80 1.23
CA ARG A 11 -14.67 -12.50 1.85
C ARG A 11 -13.33 -12.50 2.55
N VAL A 12 -12.40 -11.83 1.89
CA VAL A 12 -11.11 -11.42 2.46
C VAL A 12 -11.44 -10.68 3.75
N PHE A 13 -11.35 -11.37 4.90
CA PHE A 13 -11.55 -10.73 6.19
C PHE A 13 -10.27 -10.00 6.55
N LEU A 14 -10.21 -8.75 6.09
CA LEU A 14 -9.72 -7.69 6.93
C LEU A 14 -10.97 -7.00 7.41
N TYR A 15 -11.17 -6.88 8.73
CA TYR A 15 -11.62 -5.60 9.28
C TYR A 15 -11.75 -5.48 10.80
N ASN A 16 -11.75 -4.18 11.17
CA ASN A 16 -12.22 -3.49 12.37
C ASN A 16 -11.35 -3.57 13.64
N ASN A 17 -10.21 -2.88 13.63
CA ASN A 17 -9.91 -1.93 14.72
C ASN A 17 -8.81 -0.94 14.32
N TYR A 18 -9.15 0.36 14.38
CA TYR A 18 -8.36 1.48 13.86
C TYR A 18 -7.16 1.89 14.73
N TYR A 19 -7.00 1.31 15.93
CA TYR A 19 -6.15 1.90 16.97
C TYR A 19 -4.79 1.22 17.21
N TYR A 20 -4.54 -0.01 16.74
CA TYR A 20 -3.32 -0.75 17.12
C TYR A 20 -2.26 -0.92 16.02
N LEU A 21 -2.63 -0.82 14.74
CA LEU A 21 -1.69 -0.98 13.62
C LEU A 21 -1.05 0.34 13.15
N SER A 22 -1.56 1.50 13.60
CA SER A 22 -1.07 2.81 13.16
C SER A 22 0.30 3.18 13.71
N ASN A 23 0.68 2.63 14.88
CA ASN A 23 1.98 2.94 15.51
C ASN A 23 3.05 1.85 15.32
N THR A 24 2.69 0.61 14.99
CA THR A 24 3.64 -0.52 14.83
C THR A 24 4.10 -0.75 13.39
N SER A 25 3.32 -0.30 12.39
CA SER A 25 3.56 -0.61 10.98
C SER A 25 4.72 0.15 10.32
N ILE A 26 5.14 1.28 10.90
CA ILE A 26 6.28 2.08 10.42
C ILE A 26 7.62 1.40 10.81
N GLU A 27 7.69 0.79 11.99
CA GLU A 27 8.92 0.14 12.47
C GLU A 27 9.17 -1.24 11.85
N MET A 28 8.13 -2.04 11.56
CA MET A 28 8.33 -3.42 11.09
C MET A 28 9.12 -3.52 9.77
N ASN A 29 8.94 -2.56 8.87
CA ASN A 29 9.67 -2.52 7.60
C ASN A 29 11.17 -2.19 7.80
N GLN A 30 11.52 -1.53 8.90
CA GLN A 30 12.90 -1.21 9.29
C GLN A 30 13.48 -2.24 10.28
N ASN A 31 12.64 -3.10 10.86
CA ASN A 31 13.04 -4.07 11.86
C ASN A 31 13.76 -5.26 11.20
N HIS A 32 15.07 -5.09 10.96
CA HIS A 32 15.91 -6.12 10.35
C HIS A 32 15.85 -7.47 11.08
N PRO A 33 15.89 -7.56 12.43
CA PRO A 33 15.70 -8.83 13.13
C PRO A 33 14.35 -9.50 12.83
N TRP A 34 13.25 -8.74 12.80
CA TRP A 34 11.91 -9.25 12.48
C TRP A 34 11.84 -9.83 11.07
N ASN A 35 12.37 -9.10 10.09
CA ASN A 35 12.37 -9.54 8.70
C ASN A 35 13.25 -10.78 8.50
N LYS A 36 14.40 -10.85 9.17
CA LYS A 36 15.25 -12.05 9.18
C LYS A 36 14.54 -13.25 9.83
N ALA A 37 13.83 -13.03 10.93
CA ALA A 37 13.07 -14.08 11.60
C ALA A 37 11.94 -14.65 10.72
N ASN A 38 11.17 -13.79 10.06
CA ASN A 38 10.12 -14.23 9.14
C ASN A 38 10.67 -14.89 7.87
N LYS A 39 11.79 -14.39 7.33
CA LYS A 39 12.50 -15.09 6.26
C LYS A 39 12.87 -16.53 6.67
N LYS A 40 13.40 -16.69 7.88
CA LYS A 40 13.75 -18.03 8.39
C LYS A 40 12.51 -18.91 8.58
N ALA A 41 11.40 -18.35 9.06
CA ALA A 41 10.14 -19.08 9.16
C ALA A 41 9.62 -19.51 7.78
N HIS A 42 9.72 -18.69 6.74
CA HIS A 42 9.36 -19.08 5.37
C HIS A 42 10.16 -20.29 4.88
N GLU A 43 11.47 -20.36 5.19
CA GLU A 43 12.30 -21.52 4.89
C GLU A 43 11.78 -22.78 5.60
N ILE A 44 11.45 -22.66 6.90
CA ILE A 44 10.93 -23.76 7.71
C ILE A 44 9.56 -24.22 7.18
N VAL A 45 8.66 -23.29 6.82
CA VAL A 45 7.35 -23.65 6.21
C VAL A 45 7.55 -24.49 4.96
N ASN A 46 8.43 -24.06 4.05
CA ASN A 46 8.71 -24.81 2.82
C ASN A 46 9.32 -26.18 3.10
N GLN A 47 10.23 -26.27 4.07
CA GLN A 47 10.81 -27.54 4.51
C GLN A 47 9.73 -28.47 5.05
N MET A 48 8.86 -28.00 5.96
CA MET A 48 7.76 -28.80 6.51
C MET A 48 6.83 -29.33 5.42
N ILE A 49 6.48 -28.49 4.43
CA ILE A 49 5.63 -28.89 3.30
C ILE A 49 6.30 -30.00 2.49
N ASN A 50 7.59 -29.86 2.18
CA ASN A 50 8.36 -30.86 1.42
C ASN A 50 8.47 -32.19 2.18
N GLU A 51 8.67 -32.13 3.50
CA GLU A 51 8.78 -33.29 4.38
C GLU A 51 7.42 -33.86 4.82
N LYS A 52 6.30 -33.28 4.35
CA LYS A 52 4.92 -33.63 4.75
C LYS A 52 4.70 -33.60 6.27
N GLN A 53 5.39 -32.69 6.96
CA GLN A 53 5.23 -32.46 8.38
C GLN A 53 4.02 -31.55 8.67
N GLN A 54 3.46 -31.70 9.86
CA GLN A 54 2.30 -30.94 10.32
C GLN A 54 2.63 -30.24 11.64
N GLY A 55 2.17 -28.99 11.79
CA GLY A 55 2.40 -28.24 13.01
C GLY A 55 2.35 -26.74 12.80
N ILE A 56 2.98 -26.01 13.72
CA ILE A 56 3.03 -24.56 13.70
C ILE A 56 4.45 -24.03 13.85
N ILE A 57 4.69 -22.86 13.28
CA ILE A 57 5.89 -22.08 13.53
C ILE A 57 5.45 -20.78 14.20
N VAL A 58 6.03 -20.48 15.35
CA VAL A 58 5.72 -19.28 16.12
C VAL A 58 6.95 -18.40 16.17
N ILE A 59 6.83 -17.16 15.69
CA ILE A 59 7.81 -16.10 15.85
C ILE A 59 7.27 -15.17 16.92
N SER A 60 7.94 -15.03 18.06
CA SER A 60 7.41 -14.26 19.18
C SER A 60 8.51 -13.69 20.07
N THR A 61 8.22 -12.56 20.72
CA THR A 61 9.04 -11.93 21.78
C THR A 61 8.78 -12.51 23.17
N ASN A 62 7.64 -13.19 23.36
CA ASN A 62 7.12 -13.60 24.66
C ASN A 62 6.94 -15.11 24.82
N ILE A 63 7.50 -15.92 23.91
CA ILE A 63 7.32 -17.38 23.92
C ILE A 63 7.71 -18.04 25.25
N ASP A 64 8.77 -17.52 25.90
CA ASP A 64 9.30 -18.09 27.13
C ASP A 64 8.40 -17.85 28.36
N GLN A 65 7.47 -16.90 28.27
CA GLN A 65 6.49 -16.63 29.33
C GLN A 65 5.52 -17.80 29.52
N PHE A 66 5.24 -18.55 28.44
CA PHE A 66 4.30 -19.67 28.45
C PHE A 66 4.89 -20.95 29.02
N ALA A 67 6.22 -21.03 29.17
CA ALA A 67 6.93 -22.19 29.70
C ALA A 67 6.54 -22.56 31.16
N LYS A 68 5.81 -21.71 31.87
CA LYS A 68 5.41 -21.94 33.28
C LYS A 68 3.93 -22.33 33.45
N SER A 69 3.14 -22.45 32.37
CA SER A 69 1.68 -22.54 32.46
C SER A 69 1.11 -23.98 32.31
N ASN A 70 0.32 -24.36 33.32
CA ASN A 70 -0.66 -25.46 33.48
C ASN A 70 -0.58 -26.73 32.57
N ASN A 71 -0.40 -27.88 33.24
CA ASN A 71 -0.49 -29.25 32.71
C ASN A 71 -1.94 -29.76 32.53
N LYS A 72 -2.88 -28.94 32.05
CA LYS A 72 -4.23 -29.44 31.74
C LYS A 72 -4.18 -30.26 30.44
N LYS A 73 -4.18 -31.59 30.55
CA LYS A 73 -4.30 -32.48 29.39
C LYS A 73 -5.75 -32.49 28.89
N PHE A 74 -5.96 -32.07 27.65
CA PHE A 74 -7.22 -32.28 26.94
C PHE A 74 -7.17 -33.61 26.19
N TRP A 75 -8.30 -34.32 26.11
CA TRP A 75 -8.37 -35.60 25.40
C TRP A 75 -8.15 -35.36 23.89
N GLN A 76 -7.08 -35.95 23.33
CA GLN A 76 -6.68 -35.94 21.91
C GLN A 76 -6.12 -34.64 21.32
N GLU A 77 -5.98 -33.55 22.09
CA GLU A 77 -5.35 -32.30 21.63
C GLU A 77 -4.18 -31.90 22.54
N VAL A 78 -3.13 -31.30 21.97
CA VAL A 78 -1.92 -30.92 22.70
C VAL A 78 -1.97 -29.42 23.04
N PRO A 79 -2.02 -29.05 24.33
CA PRO A 79 -1.93 -27.64 24.73
C PRO A 79 -0.61 -27.01 24.28
N PHE A 80 -0.67 -25.85 23.65
CA PHE A 80 0.53 -25.16 23.15
C PHE A 80 1.55 -24.87 24.26
N SER A 81 1.10 -24.50 25.46
CA SER A 81 1.96 -24.29 26.63
C SER A 81 2.82 -25.52 26.97
N MET A 82 2.25 -26.73 26.87
CA MET A 82 2.98 -27.98 27.10
C MET A 82 4.03 -28.24 26.02
N MET A 83 3.79 -27.81 24.78
CA MET A 83 4.72 -28.05 23.66
C MET A 83 6.06 -27.33 23.87
N ILE A 84 6.07 -26.19 24.56
CA ILE A 84 7.24 -25.32 24.73
C ILE A 84 8.37 -25.99 25.50
N ASN A 85 8.04 -26.87 26.46
CA ASN A 85 9.03 -27.58 27.29
C ASN A 85 9.24 -29.03 26.88
N SER A 86 8.64 -29.48 25.77
CA SER A 86 8.68 -30.88 25.37
C SER A 86 9.54 -31.08 24.14
N LYS A 87 10.60 -31.90 24.27
CA LYS A 87 11.42 -32.37 23.14
C LYS A 87 10.62 -33.20 22.13
N GLU A 88 9.48 -33.74 22.55
CA GLU A 88 8.55 -34.47 21.66
C GLU A 88 7.92 -33.52 20.63
N TYR A 89 7.59 -32.29 21.03
CA TYR A 89 6.81 -31.36 20.23
C TYR A 89 7.65 -30.22 19.65
N LEU A 90 8.52 -29.59 20.45
CA LEU A 90 9.42 -28.52 20.01
C LEU A 90 10.61 -29.14 19.25
N LYS A 91 10.64 -28.95 17.93
CA LYS A 91 11.67 -29.52 17.05
C LYS A 91 12.82 -28.57 16.78
N GLN A 92 12.56 -27.28 16.81
CA GLN A 92 13.59 -26.27 16.54
C GLN A 92 13.26 -24.98 17.30
N LYS A 93 14.28 -24.37 17.89
CA LYS A 93 14.21 -23.02 18.47
C LYS A 93 15.41 -22.22 17.97
N ILE A 94 15.14 -21.12 17.26
CA ILE A 94 16.16 -20.18 16.77
C ILE A 94 15.88 -18.81 17.38
N ILE A 95 16.92 -18.08 17.76
CA ILE A 95 16.80 -16.72 18.29
C ILE A 95 17.43 -15.74 17.30
N ILE A 96 16.68 -14.71 16.89
CA ILE A 96 17.17 -13.61 16.05
C ILE A 96 16.80 -12.28 16.70
N GLY A 97 17.79 -11.60 17.27
CA GLY A 97 17.54 -10.41 18.10
C GLY A 97 16.64 -10.77 19.29
N LYS A 98 15.53 -10.06 19.45
CA LYS A 98 14.53 -10.32 20.50
C LYS A 98 13.48 -11.38 20.13
N TYR A 99 13.54 -11.94 18.93
CA TYR A 99 12.52 -12.86 18.42
C TYR A 99 12.97 -14.31 18.54
N SER A 100 12.14 -15.13 19.18
CA SER A 100 12.25 -16.58 19.18
C SER A 100 11.40 -17.17 18.05
N ILE A 101 11.99 -18.06 17.27
CA ILE A 101 11.35 -18.79 16.16
C ILE A 101 11.29 -20.24 16.60
N CYS A 102 10.10 -20.73 16.92
CA CYS A 102 9.89 -22.07 17.44
C CYS A 102 9.06 -22.90 16.47
N LEU A 103 9.57 -24.06 16.07
CA LEU A 103 8.87 -25.07 15.29
C LEU A 103 8.27 -26.13 16.22
N PHE A 104 6.96 -26.30 16.14
CA PHE A 104 6.21 -27.26 16.93
C PHE A 104 5.47 -28.23 16.01
N CYS A 105 5.73 -29.53 16.15
CA CYS A 105 5.09 -30.55 15.32
C CYS A 105 3.97 -31.26 16.08
N SER A 106 2.73 -31.12 15.59
CA SER A 106 1.55 -31.85 16.06
C SER A 106 0.41 -31.68 15.06
N LYS A 107 -0.50 -32.67 15.00
CA LYS A 107 -1.68 -32.62 14.12
C LYS A 107 -2.80 -31.74 14.68
N LYS A 108 -2.92 -31.66 16.00
CA LYS A 108 -3.95 -30.92 16.73
C LYS A 108 -3.32 -30.16 17.88
N ILE A 109 -3.50 -28.85 17.88
CA ILE A 109 -2.90 -27.93 18.85
C ILE A 109 -4.00 -27.06 19.46
N THR A 110 -4.00 -26.94 20.78
CA THR A 110 -4.95 -26.09 21.51
C THR A 110 -4.23 -24.84 22.02
N PHE A 111 -4.76 -23.68 21.65
CA PHE A 111 -4.45 -22.40 22.29
C PHE A 111 -5.47 -22.19 23.42
N ASP A 112 -5.00 -22.10 24.66
CA ASP A 112 -5.81 -21.91 25.87
C ASP A 112 -5.35 -20.64 26.57
N ASP A 113 -6.13 -19.55 26.48
CA ASP A 113 -5.82 -18.23 27.03
C ASP A 113 -4.41 -17.71 26.65
N ILE A 114 -4.09 -17.71 25.35
CA ILE A 114 -2.73 -17.41 24.84
C ILE A 114 -2.69 -16.09 24.08
N THR A 115 -1.72 -15.24 24.44
CA THR A 115 -1.40 -13.98 23.73
C THR A 115 -0.03 -14.05 23.08
N ILE A 116 0.05 -14.43 21.81
CA ILE A 116 1.31 -14.48 21.07
C ILE A 116 1.66 -13.08 20.57
N ASP A 117 2.71 -12.47 21.14
CA ASP A 117 3.28 -11.23 20.61
C ASP A 117 4.20 -11.53 19.42
N GLY A 118 3.58 -11.70 18.25
CA GLY A 118 4.29 -12.01 17.01
C GLY A 118 3.42 -12.69 15.95
N CYS A 119 4.04 -13.57 15.15
CA CYS A 119 3.46 -14.21 13.97
C CYS A 119 3.37 -15.73 14.14
N VAL A 120 2.31 -16.33 13.60
CA VAL A 120 2.08 -17.78 13.62
C VAL A 120 1.87 -18.29 12.21
N TYR A 121 2.62 -19.33 11.84
CA TYR A 121 2.41 -20.09 10.61
C TYR A 121 1.77 -21.44 10.96
N VAL A 122 0.73 -21.82 10.24
CA VAL A 122 -0.04 -23.05 10.45
C VAL A 122 0.12 -23.96 9.24
N VAL A 123 0.79 -25.09 9.41
CA VAL A 123 1.16 -26.00 8.32
C VAL A 123 0.41 -27.32 8.47
N ASP A 124 -0.62 -27.47 7.65
CA ASP A 124 -1.43 -28.69 7.47
C ASP A 124 -1.92 -29.29 8.80
N CYS A 125 -2.21 -28.47 9.81
CA CYS A 125 -2.67 -28.92 11.14
C CYS A 125 -3.96 -28.21 11.59
N VAL A 126 -4.55 -28.70 12.67
CA VAL A 126 -5.72 -28.10 13.31
C VAL A 126 -5.27 -27.27 14.52
N ILE A 127 -5.69 -26.00 14.58
CA ILE A 127 -5.58 -25.16 15.77
C ILE A 127 -6.98 -24.94 16.34
N ARG A 128 -7.17 -25.22 17.62
CA ARG A 128 -8.37 -24.85 18.39
C ARG A 128 -8.03 -23.74 19.37
N GLY A 129 -8.85 -22.70 19.44
CA GLY A 129 -8.77 -21.68 20.48
C GLY A 129 -9.81 -21.91 21.57
N ILE A 130 -9.38 -21.82 22.82
CA ILE A 130 -10.21 -21.83 24.03
C ILE A 130 -9.88 -20.55 24.81
N GLY A 131 -10.91 -19.86 25.28
CA GLY A 131 -10.76 -18.62 26.03
C GLY A 131 -10.21 -17.47 25.20
N ASN A 132 -9.36 -16.67 25.83
CA ASN A 132 -8.88 -15.39 25.32
C ASN A 132 -7.59 -15.55 24.52
N CYS A 133 -7.74 -15.84 23.22
CA CYS A 133 -6.60 -15.99 22.31
C CYS A 133 -6.32 -14.70 21.51
N TYR A 134 -5.04 -14.32 21.41
CA TYR A 134 -4.56 -13.15 20.67
C TYR A 134 -3.27 -13.47 19.89
N ILE A 135 -3.15 -12.92 18.69
CA ILE A 135 -1.90 -12.89 17.90
C ILE A 135 -1.70 -11.44 17.46
N THR A 136 -0.61 -10.81 17.86
CA THR A 136 -0.44 -9.36 17.67
C THR A 136 -0.04 -8.96 16.24
N GLN A 137 0.51 -9.89 15.44
CA GLN A 137 0.96 -9.61 14.07
C GLN A 137 0.12 -10.34 13.02
N GLN A 138 0.52 -11.56 12.64
CA GLN A 138 0.00 -12.24 11.45
C GLN A 138 -0.24 -13.72 11.72
N LEU A 139 -1.28 -14.27 11.10
CA LEU A 139 -1.59 -15.70 11.08
C LEU A 139 -1.59 -16.20 9.63
N ILE A 140 -0.57 -16.96 9.25
CA ILE A 140 -0.41 -17.47 7.88
C ILE A 140 -0.69 -18.97 7.89
N HIS A 141 -1.45 -19.49 6.94
CA HIS A 141 -1.85 -20.89 6.98
C HIS A 141 -1.83 -21.56 5.60
N THR A 142 -1.48 -22.84 5.54
CA THR A 142 -1.63 -23.64 4.32
C THR A 142 -3.11 -23.99 4.07
N ASN A 143 -3.42 -24.49 2.87
CA ASN A 143 -4.79 -24.79 2.46
C ASN A 143 -5.43 -25.96 3.24
N LYS A 144 -4.63 -26.86 3.81
CA LYS A 144 -5.15 -28.00 4.60
C LYS A 144 -5.23 -27.67 6.10
N SER A 145 -4.74 -26.51 6.52
CA SER A 145 -4.85 -26.06 7.90
C SER A 145 -6.29 -25.72 8.25
N VAL A 146 -6.69 -26.06 9.47
CA VAL A 146 -8.03 -25.77 10.00
C VAL A 146 -7.86 -24.91 11.25
N ILE A 147 -8.44 -23.71 11.24
CA ILE A 147 -8.34 -22.76 12.35
C ILE A 147 -9.73 -22.65 13.00
N GLN A 148 -9.89 -23.30 14.15
CA GLN A 148 -11.07 -23.27 15.01
C GLN A 148 -10.79 -22.38 16.23
N CYS A 149 -10.43 -21.12 15.99
CA CYS A 149 -10.08 -20.17 17.03
C CYS A 149 -10.92 -18.89 16.89
N SER A 150 -11.50 -18.44 17.99
CA SER A 150 -12.13 -17.12 18.10
C SER A 150 -11.14 -16.15 18.75
N PHE A 151 -10.41 -15.40 17.93
CA PHE A 151 -9.50 -14.38 18.43
C PHE A 151 -10.28 -13.17 18.95
N HIS A 152 -9.93 -12.69 20.13
CA HIS A 152 -10.60 -11.55 20.77
C HIS A 152 -10.25 -10.21 20.11
N SER A 153 -9.14 -10.15 19.38
CA SER A 153 -8.80 -9.06 18.47
C SER A 153 -8.69 -9.58 17.04
N PRO A 154 -9.00 -8.75 16.02
CA PRO A 154 -8.75 -9.12 14.63
C PRO A 154 -7.27 -9.46 14.41
N VAL A 155 -7.01 -10.57 13.71
CA VAL A 155 -5.66 -11.00 13.31
C VAL A 155 -5.59 -10.96 11.79
N PHE A 156 -4.56 -10.32 11.23
CA PHE A 156 -4.36 -10.34 9.79
C PHE A 156 -4.00 -11.75 9.35
N THR A 157 -4.73 -12.30 8.36
CA THR A 157 -4.51 -13.67 7.88
C THR A 157 -4.36 -13.77 6.37
N CYS A 158 -3.54 -14.74 5.93
CA CYS A 158 -3.25 -14.99 4.52
C CYS A 158 -2.91 -16.47 4.29
N SER A 159 -3.32 -17.01 3.13
CA SER A 159 -2.98 -18.37 2.74
C SER A 159 -1.54 -18.48 2.24
N TRP A 160 -0.88 -19.59 2.57
CA TRP A 160 0.40 -20.01 2.00
C TRP A 160 0.19 -20.85 0.73
N PRO A 161 0.97 -20.64 -0.35
CA PRO A 161 2.03 -19.64 -0.51
C PRO A 161 1.48 -18.22 -0.71
N ILE A 162 2.19 -17.22 -0.17
CA ILE A 162 1.73 -15.83 -0.18
C ILE A 162 1.80 -15.24 -1.60
N ASN A 163 0.65 -14.95 -2.20
CA ASN A 163 0.56 -14.36 -3.55
C ASN A 163 0.69 -12.84 -3.52
N THR A 164 1.92 -12.34 -3.58
CA THR A 164 2.24 -10.89 -3.56
C THR A 164 1.63 -10.12 -4.73
N LYS A 165 1.43 -10.75 -5.90
CA LYS A 165 0.77 -10.11 -7.06
C LYS A 165 -0.71 -9.90 -6.83
N GLN A 166 -1.40 -10.88 -6.24
CA GLN A 166 -2.82 -10.74 -5.88
C GLN A 166 -3.01 -9.69 -4.80
N LEU A 167 -2.17 -9.69 -3.76
CA LEU A 167 -2.20 -8.67 -2.70
C LEU A 167 -2.03 -7.26 -3.26
N MET A 168 -1.08 -7.06 -4.19
CA MET A 168 -0.90 -5.79 -4.88
C MET A 168 -2.16 -5.36 -5.65
N ARG A 169 -2.83 -6.28 -6.36
CA ARG A 169 -4.09 -5.98 -7.06
C ARG A 169 -5.21 -5.60 -6.09
N SER A 170 -5.35 -6.32 -4.98
CA SER A 170 -6.35 -6.02 -3.94
C SER A 170 -6.10 -4.64 -3.30
N GLY A 171 -4.85 -4.33 -2.93
CA GLY A 171 -4.49 -3.01 -2.39
C GLY A 171 -4.83 -1.86 -3.35
N LYS A 172 -4.56 -2.03 -4.65
CA LYS A 172 -4.94 -1.02 -5.67
C LYS A 172 -6.46 -0.85 -5.80
N LYS A 173 -7.23 -1.95 -5.68
CA LYS A 173 -8.71 -1.87 -5.71
C LYS A 173 -9.23 -1.06 -4.52
N LEU A 174 -8.64 -1.24 -3.34
CA LEU A 174 -9.02 -0.51 -2.13
C LEU A 174 -8.71 0.97 -2.23
N LEU A 175 -7.56 1.33 -2.81
CA LEU A 175 -7.27 2.74 -3.12
C LEU A 175 -8.31 3.37 -4.04
N LYS A 176 -8.76 2.64 -5.08
CA LYS A 176 -9.79 3.14 -6.00
C LYS A 176 -11.14 3.32 -5.32
N ASN A 177 -11.47 2.49 -4.35
CA ASN A 177 -12.70 2.56 -3.58
C ASN A 177 -12.63 3.56 -2.40
N SER A 178 -11.52 4.30 -2.26
CA SER A 178 -11.27 5.23 -1.15
C SER A 178 -11.25 4.58 0.24
N ASN A 179 -11.03 3.27 0.32
CA ASN A 179 -10.81 2.54 1.58
C ASN A 179 -9.34 2.69 2.01
N LEU A 180 -8.94 3.91 2.40
CA LEU A 180 -7.54 4.27 2.57
C LEU A 180 -6.85 3.50 3.70
N ASN A 181 -7.52 3.33 4.85
CA ASN A 181 -6.93 2.61 5.99
C ASN A 181 -6.68 1.13 5.66
N GLU A 182 -7.58 0.48 4.92
CA GLU A 182 -7.38 -0.89 4.39
C GLU A 182 -6.19 -0.95 3.46
N ALA A 183 -6.15 -0.04 2.49
CA ALA A 183 -5.11 -0.01 1.49
C ALA A 183 -3.73 0.14 2.14
N ILE A 184 -3.59 1.03 3.13
CA ILE A 184 -2.36 1.22 3.90
C ILE A 184 -1.95 -0.09 4.57
N GLN A 185 -2.84 -0.73 5.33
CA GLN A 185 -2.54 -2.00 6.00
C GLN A 185 -2.11 -3.09 5.01
N PHE A 186 -2.80 -3.20 3.88
CA PHE A 186 -2.45 -4.13 2.81
C PHE A 186 -1.05 -3.90 2.25
N PHE A 187 -0.71 -2.65 1.93
CA PHE A 187 0.59 -2.35 1.36
C PHE A 187 1.71 -2.49 2.39
N HIS A 188 1.45 -2.23 3.68
CA HIS A 188 2.40 -2.54 4.76
C HIS A 188 2.65 -4.05 4.87
N PHE A 189 1.60 -4.87 4.88
CA PHE A 189 1.75 -6.34 4.89
C PHE A 189 2.55 -6.81 3.67
N LEU A 190 2.18 -6.33 2.47
CA LEU A 190 2.87 -6.68 1.24
C LEU A 190 4.33 -6.25 1.23
N LEU A 191 4.63 -5.07 1.78
CA LEU A 191 6.00 -4.57 1.94
C LEU A 191 6.81 -5.48 2.87
N CYS A 192 6.26 -5.84 4.04
CA CYS A 192 6.89 -6.78 4.98
C CYS A 192 7.23 -8.10 4.29
N VAL A 193 6.26 -8.73 3.60
CA VAL A 193 6.49 -10.00 2.89
C VAL A 193 7.60 -9.87 1.84
N ARG A 194 7.63 -8.76 1.10
CA ARG A 194 8.68 -8.51 0.10
C ARG A 194 10.05 -8.28 0.72
N LEU A 195 10.14 -7.57 1.84
CA LEU A 195 11.40 -7.39 2.56
C LEU A 195 11.95 -8.70 3.16
N GLN A 196 11.06 -9.64 3.47
CA GLN A 196 11.43 -10.96 3.99
C GLN A 196 11.87 -11.93 2.88
N THR A 197 11.29 -11.82 1.69
CA THR A 197 11.50 -12.78 0.59
C THR A 197 12.43 -12.27 -0.50
N LEU A 198 12.61 -10.96 -0.62
CA LEU A 198 13.39 -10.30 -1.66
C LEU A 198 14.52 -9.48 -1.02
N HIS A 199 15.46 -9.04 -1.85
CA HIS A 199 16.46 -8.05 -1.43
C HIS A 199 15.78 -6.70 -1.11
N HIS A 200 16.31 -5.95 -0.15
CA HIS A 200 15.71 -4.67 0.30
C HIS A 200 15.63 -3.61 -0.82
N SER A 201 16.56 -3.65 -1.78
CA SER A 201 16.54 -2.80 -2.97
C SER A 201 15.78 -3.40 -4.17
N HIS A 202 15.00 -4.46 -3.98
CA HIS A 202 14.25 -5.06 -5.09
C HIS A 202 13.14 -4.11 -5.60
N ILE A 203 12.90 -4.08 -6.91
CA ILE A 203 11.93 -3.13 -7.52
C ILE A 203 10.50 -3.29 -6.98
N ASP A 204 10.11 -4.50 -6.63
CA ASP A 204 8.80 -4.73 -6.01
C ASP A 204 8.68 -4.13 -4.60
N VAL A 205 9.78 -4.00 -3.85
CA VAL A 205 9.82 -3.24 -2.59
C VAL A 205 9.58 -1.76 -2.89
N ALA A 206 10.25 -1.21 -3.91
CA ALA A 206 10.00 0.17 -4.37
C ALA A 206 8.53 0.39 -4.75
N LYS A 207 7.91 -0.56 -5.47
CA LYS A 207 6.48 -0.50 -5.81
C LYS A 207 5.58 -0.51 -4.57
N SER A 208 5.91 -1.26 -3.53
CA SER A 208 5.14 -1.22 -2.28
C SER A 208 5.24 0.16 -1.62
N TYR A 209 6.45 0.72 -1.51
CA TYR A 209 6.64 2.08 -0.99
C TYR A 209 5.89 3.13 -1.81
N PHE A 210 5.95 3.04 -3.14
CA PHE A 210 5.22 3.95 -4.03
C PHE A 210 3.71 3.98 -3.75
N TYR A 211 3.08 2.81 -3.58
CA TYR A 211 1.65 2.74 -3.29
C TYR A 211 1.29 3.14 -1.86
N LEU A 212 2.18 2.95 -0.89
CA LEU A 212 2.04 3.55 0.45
C LEU A 212 2.06 5.08 0.36
N GLY A 213 2.97 5.65 -0.43
CA GLY A 213 3.03 7.09 -0.68
C GLY A 213 1.71 7.65 -1.22
N ILE A 214 1.13 6.98 -2.24
CA ILE A 214 -0.20 7.33 -2.78
C ILE A 214 -1.28 7.23 -1.69
N ALA A 215 -1.28 6.17 -0.89
CA ALA A 215 -2.29 5.94 0.13
C ALA A 215 -2.26 7.04 1.22
N TYR A 216 -1.08 7.40 1.71
CA TYR A 216 -0.89 8.46 2.69
C TYR A 216 -1.18 9.85 2.11
N TYR A 217 -0.82 10.10 0.84
CA TYR A 217 -1.19 11.33 0.14
C TYR A 217 -2.72 11.50 0.10
N ASN A 218 -3.46 10.47 -0.30
CA ASN A 218 -4.93 10.50 -0.33
C ASN A 218 -5.54 10.68 1.07
N LYS A 219 -4.84 10.25 2.12
CA LYS A 219 -5.23 10.44 3.53
C LYS A 219 -4.86 11.82 4.07
N ARG A 220 -4.22 12.67 3.26
CA ARG A 220 -3.66 13.99 3.65
C ARG A 220 -2.55 13.92 4.70
N GLU A 221 -1.90 12.77 4.86
CA GLU A 221 -0.70 12.61 5.69
C GLU A 221 0.55 12.87 4.82
N HIS A 222 0.77 14.13 4.45
CA HIS A 222 1.75 14.50 3.42
C HIS A 222 3.20 14.15 3.78
N ASP A 223 3.61 14.27 5.04
CA ASP A 223 4.99 13.93 5.45
C ASP A 223 5.30 12.44 5.29
N LYS A 224 4.36 11.57 5.64
CA LYS A 224 4.52 10.13 5.38
C LYS A 224 4.51 9.83 3.89
N ALA A 225 3.69 10.54 3.11
CA ALA A 225 3.69 10.38 1.66
C ALA A 225 5.07 10.70 1.05
N VAL A 226 5.71 11.80 1.49
CA VAL A 226 7.10 12.14 1.11
C VAL A 226 8.05 11.02 1.47
N GLU A 227 8.07 10.59 2.74
CA GLU A 227 8.97 9.53 3.23
C GLU A 227 8.89 8.26 2.35
N TYR A 228 7.67 7.81 2.04
CA TYR A 228 7.47 6.61 1.23
C TYR A 228 7.82 6.82 -0.24
N HIS A 229 7.52 7.98 -0.82
CA HIS A 229 7.90 8.29 -2.19
C HIS A 229 9.42 8.41 -2.34
N GLU A 230 10.14 9.00 -1.38
CA GLU A 230 11.60 9.08 -1.36
C GLU A 230 12.24 7.69 -1.25
N ARG A 231 11.72 6.79 -0.40
CA ARG A 231 12.19 5.39 -0.35
C ARG A 231 12.01 4.67 -1.67
N SER A 232 10.84 4.84 -2.32
CA SER A 232 10.61 4.28 -3.65
C SER A 232 11.57 4.87 -4.69
N LEU A 233 11.79 6.19 -4.65
CA LEU A 233 12.69 6.88 -5.56
C LEU A 233 14.12 6.37 -5.41
N ASN A 234 14.64 6.27 -4.19
CA ASN A 234 16.01 5.81 -3.93
C ASN A 234 16.26 4.40 -4.49
N ILE A 235 15.31 3.48 -4.31
CA ILE A 235 15.44 2.13 -4.90
C ILE A 235 15.38 2.17 -6.43
N ARG A 236 14.51 2.99 -7.03
CA ARG A 236 14.41 3.11 -8.48
C ARG A 236 15.66 3.75 -9.10
N LEU A 237 16.24 4.73 -8.43
CA LEU A 237 17.52 5.34 -8.83
C LEU A 237 18.66 4.31 -8.80
N ASP A 238 18.76 3.54 -7.72
CA ASP A 238 19.75 2.44 -7.61
C ASP A 238 19.59 1.39 -8.71
N LYS A 239 18.35 1.02 -9.05
CA LYS A 239 18.08 -0.08 -9.98
C LYS A 239 18.05 0.30 -11.45
N PHE A 240 17.63 1.52 -11.77
CA PHE A 240 17.40 1.94 -13.15
C PHE A 240 18.25 3.14 -13.58
N GLY A 241 18.97 3.76 -12.66
CA GLY A 241 19.66 5.03 -12.91
C GLY A 241 18.69 6.21 -12.97
N HIS A 242 19.21 7.37 -13.36
CA HIS A 242 18.48 8.65 -13.28
C HIS A 242 17.44 8.85 -14.39
N ASP A 243 17.63 8.24 -15.56
CA ASP A 243 16.85 8.55 -16.77
C ASP A 243 15.72 7.55 -17.06
N HIS A 244 15.26 6.81 -16.05
CA HIS A 244 14.21 5.80 -16.23
C HIS A 244 12.80 6.36 -15.99
N ILE A 245 11.80 5.86 -16.72
CA ILE A 245 10.42 6.39 -16.64
C ILE A 245 9.78 6.19 -15.25
N ASP A 246 10.14 5.13 -14.53
CA ASP A 246 9.69 4.92 -13.14
C ASP A 246 10.31 5.95 -12.17
N VAL A 247 11.50 6.47 -12.47
CA VAL A 247 12.13 7.56 -11.70
C VAL A 247 11.41 8.87 -11.98
N ALA A 248 11.10 9.17 -13.25
CA ALA A 248 10.24 10.30 -13.61
C ALA A 248 8.89 10.24 -12.89
N THR A 249 8.28 9.06 -12.85
CA THR A 249 7.03 8.83 -12.10
C THR A 249 7.19 9.14 -10.61
N SER A 250 8.29 8.70 -9.96
CA SER A 250 8.54 9.05 -8.55
C SER A 250 8.69 10.55 -8.33
N TYR A 251 9.46 11.24 -9.18
CA TYR A 251 9.62 12.70 -9.09
C TYR A 251 8.28 13.42 -9.25
N ASN A 252 7.46 13.03 -10.23
CA ASN A 252 6.15 13.61 -10.41
C ASN A 252 5.29 13.50 -9.15
N TYR A 253 5.25 12.34 -8.49
CA TYR A 253 4.47 12.16 -7.26
C TYR A 253 5.03 12.95 -6.07
N LEU A 254 6.36 13.07 -5.94
CA LEU A 254 6.94 13.99 -4.95
C LEU A 254 6.53 15.44 -5.23
N GLY A 255 6.56 15.87 -6.49
CA GLY A 255 6.08 17.19 -6.91
C GLY A 255 4.62 17.44 -6.51
N VAL A 256 3.74 16.44 -6.70
CA VAL A 256 2.33 16.49 -6.27
C VAL A 256 2.22 16.67 -4.76
N VAL A 257 2.98 15.91 -3.97
CA VAL A 257 2.93 16.01 -2.52
C VAL A 257 3.41 17.39 -2.06
N TYR A 258 4.54 17.89 -2.57
CA TYR A 258 5.06 19.22 -2.21
C TYR A 258 4.15 20.36 -2.67
N TYR A 259 3.47 20.23 -3.80
CA TYR A 259 2.46 21.20 -4.24
C TYR A 259 1.32 21.32 -3.22
N ASN A 260 0.83 20.19 -2.71
CA ASN A 260 -0.24 20.20 -1.69
C ASN A 260 0.25 20.65 -0.31
N LYS A 261 1.57 20.61 -0.06
CA LYS A 261 2.21 21.24 1.11
C LYS A 261 2.47 22.74 0.92
N GLU A 262 2.09 23.31 -0.22
CA GLU A 262 2.39 24.70 -0.61
C GLU A 262 3.90 25.01 -0.69
N GLU A 263 4.75 23.98 -0.75
CA GLU A 263 6.20 24.11 -0.94
C GLU A 263 6.53 24.19 -2.44
N TYR A 264 6.05 25.26 -3.09
CA TYR A 264 6.00 25.39 -4.55
C TYR A 264 7.36 25.25 -5.24
N ASN A 265 8.45 25.79 -4.66
CA ASN A 265 9.78 25.69 -5.28
C ASN A 265 10.28 24.23 -5.33
N LYS A 266 10.02 23.42 -4.30
CA LYS A 266 10.36 21.99 -4.32
C LYS A 266 9.50 21.22 -5.32
N ALA A 267 8.22 21.56 -5.40
CA ALA A 267 7.32 20.96 -6.39
C ALA A 267 7.79 21.23 -7.83
N ILE A 268 8.22 22.47 -8.13
CA ILE A 268 8.81 22.83 -9.42
C ILE A 268 10.04 21.97 -9.71
N GLU A 269 11.02 21.90 -8.79
CA GLU A 269 12.23 21.11 -8.99
C GLU A 269 11.90 19.65 -9.37
N TYR A 270 11.00 19.02 -8.62
CA TYR A 270 10.60 17.65 -8.88
C TYR A 270 9.84 17.48 -10.20
N TYR A 271 8.94 18.40 -10.53
CA TYR A 271 8.23 18.35 -11.81
C TYR A 271 9.16 18.57 -13.01
N GLU A 272 10.13 19.48 -12.92
CA GLU A 272 11.14 19.71 -13.97
C GLU A 272 12.01 18.47 -14.18
N ARG A 273 12.44 17.81 -13.09
CA ARG A 273 13.19 16.54 -13.18
C ARG A 273 12.36 15.44 -13.84
N SER A 274 11.09 15.31 -13.49
CA SER A 274 10.17 14.37 -14.16
C SER A 274 10.00 14.71 -15.65
N LEU A 275 9.76 15.98 -15.97
CA LEU A 275 9.55 16.46 -17.33
C LEU A 275 10.77 16.17 -18.20
N LYS A 276 11.99 16.48 -17.72
CA LYS A 276 13.23 16.21 -18.45
C LYS A 276 13.35 14.75 -18.87
N ILE A 277 13.11 13.82 -17.96
CA ILE A 277 13.18 12.38 -18.26
C ILE A 277 12.07 11.96 -19.23
N ARG A 278 10.85 12.47 -19.06
CA ARG A 278 9.73 12.14 -19.97
C ARG A 278 9.98 12.67 -21.38
N LEU A 279 10.54 13.87 -21.52
CA LEU A 279 10.94 14.42 -22.81
C LEU A 279 11.98 13.52 -23.49
N ASP A 280 13.04 13.14 -22.76
CA ASP A 280 14.11 12.29 -23.28
C ASP A 280 13.61 10.88 -23.67
N LYS A 281 12.75 10.25 -22.86
CA LYS A 281 12.34 8.85 -23.06
C LYS A 281 11.08 8.65 -23.87
N LEU A 282 10.17 9.62 -23.91
CA LEU A 282 8.87 9.49 -24.56
C LEU A 282 8.68 10.43 -25.75
N GLY A 283 9.54 11.44 -25.88
CA GLY A 283 9.41 12.48 -26.90
C GLY A 283 8.46 13.61 -26.49
N HIS A 284 8.53 14.72 -27.22
CA HIS A 284 7.86 15.99 -26.90
C HIS A 284 6.33 15.91 -26.91
N ASP A 285 5.74 15.06 -27.75
CA ASP A 285 4.28 15.01 -27.95
C ASP A 285 3.60 13.88 -27.17
N HIS A 286 4.28 13.27 -26.19
CA HIS A 286 3.68 12.19 -25.41
C HIS A 286 2.74 12.72 -24.32
N ILE A 287 1.64 12.03 -24.03
CA ILE A 287 0.63 12.50 -23.06
C ILE A 287 1.20 12.74 -21.64
N ASN A 288 2.08 11.86 -21.16
CA ASN A 288 2.79 12.09 -19.90
C ASN A 288 3.65 13.37 -19.86
N VAL A 289 4.12 13.87 -21.01
CA VAL A 289 4.80 15.18 -21.09
C VAL A 289 3.77 16.31 -20.92
N ALA A 290 2.60 16.17 -21.55
CA ALA A 290 1.48 17.09 -21.34
C ALA A 290 1.07 17.16 -19.85
N ASP A 291 1.00 16.03 -19.15
CA ASP A 291 0.72 15.99 -17.71
C ASP A 291 1.78 16.74 -16.90
N SER A 292 3.06 16.57 -17.24
CA SER A 292 4.14 17.29 -16.57
C SER A 292 4.08 18.80 -16.80
N TYR A 293 3.73 19.24 -18.02
CA TYR A 293 3.47 20.65 -18.29
C TYR A 293 2.26 21.18 -17.51
N SER A 294 1.16 20.43 -17.44
CA SER A 294 0.00 20.83 -16.64
C SER A 294 0.37 20.98 -15.16
N ASN A 295 1.14 20.04 -14.61
CA ASN A 295 1.58 20.09 -13.22
C ASN A 295 2.49 21.31 -12.94
N LEU A 296 3.40 21.64 -13.86
CA LEU A 296 4.19 22.88 -13.80
C LEU A 296 3.29 24.11 -13.86
N GLY A 297 2.30 24.13 -14.77
CA GLY A 297 1.32 25.20 -14.84
C GLY A 297 0.57 25.40 -13.52
N SER A 298 0.15 24.31 -12.88
CA SER A 298 -0.57 24.34 -11.59
C SER A 298 0.27 24.87 -10.44
N VAL A 299 1.56 24.51 -10.36
CA VAL A 299 2.44 25.04 -9.32
C VAL A 299 2.76 26.53 -9.53
N TYR A 300 2.99 26.98 -10.78
CA TYR A 300 3.16 28.42 -11.06
C TYR A 300 1.88 29.21 -10.80
N TYR A 301 0.70 28.64 -11.10
CA TYR A 301 -0.58 29.23 -10.74
C TYR A 301 -0.73 29.39 -9.22
N GLY A 302 -0.42 28.34 -8.44
CA GLY A 302 -0.45 28.40 -6.97
C GLY A 302 0.52 29.43 -6.39
N LYS A 303 1.65 29.65 -7.07
CA LYS A 303 2.64 30.68 -6.71
C LYS A 303 2.24 32.11 -7.13
N GLY A 304 1.14 32.28 -7.87
CA GLY A 304 0.70 33.57 -8.41
C GLY A 304 1.41 34.03 -9.69
N GLU A 305 2.27 33.19 -10.27
CA GLU A 305 2.99 33.48 -11.52
C GLU A 305 2.13 33.09 -12.75
N TYR A 306 0.99 33.77 -12.92
CA TYR A 306 -0.06 33.35 -13.87
C TYR A 306 0.38 33.31 -15.34
N ASN A 307 1.29 34.19 -15.78
CA ASN A 307 1.79 34.17 -17.16
C ASN A 307 2.59 32.90 -17.45
N LYS A 308 3.44 32.44 -16.51
CA LYS A 308 4.16 31.17 -16.66
C LYS A 308 3.20 29.99 -16.60
N ALA A 309 2.19 30.06 -15.74
CA ALA A 309 1.16 29.03 -15.69
C ALA A 309 0.47 28.84 -17.05
N ILE A 310 0.08 29.96 -17.69
CA ILE A 310 -0.52 29.96 -19.04
C ILE A 310 0.43 29.33 -20.07
N GLU A 311 1.70 29.72 -20.13
CA GLU A 311 2.68 29.13 -21.06
C GLU A 311 2.77 27.60 -20.94
N TYR A 312 2.80 27.10 -19.70
CA TYR A 312 2.84 25.66 -19.46
C TYR A 312 1.52 24.95 -19.79
N TYR A 313 0.37 25.59 -19.49
CA TYR A 313 -0.92 25.06 -19.90
C TYR A 313 -1.08 25.05 -21.43
N GLU A 314 -0.50 25.99 -22.18
CA GLU A 314 -0.48 26.01 -23.65
C GLU A 314 0.28 24.81 -24.20
N LYS A 315 1.46 24.52 -23.66
CA LYS A 315 2.24 23.33 -24.06
C LYS A 315 1.47 22.04 -23.78
N SER A 316 0.82 21.93 -22.62
CA SER A 316 -0.01 20.77 -22.27
C SER A 316 -1.22 20.61 -23.20
N LEU A 317 -1.96 21.70 -23.42
CA LEU A 317 -3.15 21.72 -24.27
C LEU A 317 -2.83 21.35 -25.71
N LYS A 318 -1.75 21.88 -26.28
CA LYS A 318 -1.32 21.55 -27.65
C LYS A 318 -1.17 20.03 -27.83
N ILE A 319 -0.43 19.38 -26.93
CA ILE A 319 -0.24 17.92 -26.97
C ILE A 319 -1.58 17.20 -26.77
N GLY A 320 -2.41 17.66 -25.84
CA GLY A 320 -3.73 17.08 -25.58
C GLY A 320 -4.64 17.12 -26.82
N LEU A 321 -4.67 18.25 -27.52
CA LEU A 321 -5.41 18.41 -28.78
C LEU A 321 -4.88 17.46 -29.86
N ASP A 322 -3.56 17.40 -30.04
CA ASP A 322 -2.91 16.60 -31.08
C ASP A 322 -3.07 15.08 -30.84
N LYS A 323 -3.07 14.63 -29.58
CA LYS A 323 -3.09 13.18 -29.24
C LYS A 323 -4.43 12.62 -28.83
N LEU A 324 -5.29 13.43 -28.22
CA LEU A 324 -6.58 12.98 -27.67
C LEU A 324 -7.78 13.53 -28.45
N GLY A 325 -7.57 14.58 -29.24
CA GLY A 325 -8.61 15.29 -29.98
C GLY A 325 -9.34 16.34 -29.15
N HIS A 326 -10.06 17.22 -29.84
CA HIS A 326 -10.69 18.41 -29.26
C HIS A 326 -11.74 18.11 -28.17
N ASP A 327 -12.44 16.98 -28.26
CA ASP A 327 -13.55 16.66 -27.35
C ASP A 327 -13.12 15.78 -26.17
N HIS A 328 -11.81 15.61 -25.93
CA HIS A 328 -11.35 14.78 -24.82
C HIS A 328 -11.50 15.49 -23.47
N ILE A 329 -11.80 14.73 -22.41
CA ILE A 329 -12.03 15.29 -21.07
C ILE A 329 -10.80 15.99 -20.48
N ASP A 330 -9.60 15.55 -20.87
CA ASP A 330 -8.35 16.16 -20.42
C ASP A 330 -8.11 17.52 -21.11
N VAL A 331 -8.53 17.68 -22.37
CA VAL A 331 -8.54 18.98 -23.06
C VAL A 331 -9.49 19.95 -22.35
N ALA A 332 -10.67 19.47 -21.93
CA ALA A 332 -11.59 20.28 -21.12
C ALA A 332 -10.97 20.71 -19.78
N THR A 333 -10.12 19.87 -19.18
CA THR A 333 -9.41 20.19 -17.94
C THR A 333 -8.36 21.27 -18.18
N SER A 334 -7.60 21.19 -19.28
CA SER A 334 -6.68 22.25 -19.69
C SER A 334 -7.40 23.58 -19.90
N TYR A 335 -8.52 23.61 -20.65
CA TYR A 335 -9.31 24.84 -20.82
C TYR A 335 -9.80 25.42 -19.49
N HIS A 336 -10.21 24.58 -18.55
CA HIS A 336 -10.57 25.05 -17.21
C HIS A 336 -9.39 25.72 -16.49
N HIS A 337 -8.18 25.16 -16.59
CA HIS A 337 -6.97 25.75 -16.01
C HIS A 337 -6.63 27.12 -16.63
N PHE A 338 -6.83 27.28 -17.95
CA PHE A 338 -6.71 28.58 -18.62
C PHE A 338 -7.72 29.59 -18.09
N GLY A 339 -8.99 29.21 -18.01
CA GLY A 339 -10.03 30.09 -17.49
C GLY A 339 -9.70 30.58 -16.07
N SER A 340 -9.15 29.69 -15.24
CA SER A 340 -8.70 30.04 -13.88
C SER A 340 -7.52 31.01 -13.89
N ALA A 341 -6.53 30.78 -14.74
CA ALA A 341 -5.37 31.67 -14.84
C ALA A 341 -5.77 33.07 -15.35
N TYR A 342 -6.59 33.17 -16.41
CA TYR A 342 -7.08 34.45 -16.93
C TYR A 342 -7.98 35.19 -15.95
N LYS A 343 -8.87 34.46 -15.24
CA LYS A 343 -9.66 35.04 -14.15
C LYS A 343 -8.77 35.72 -13.12
N LYS A 344 -7.70 35.03 -12.67
CA LYS A 344 -6.77 35.58 -11.68
C LYS A 344 -5.97 36.77 -12.19
N LYS A 345 -5.83 36.92 -13.51
CA LYS A 345 -5.26 38.12 -14.15
C LYS A 345 -6.26 39.26 -14.31
N GLY A 346 -7.55 39.04 -14.06
CA GLY A 346 -8.61 40.01 -14.34
C GLY A 346 -9.03 40.09 -15.82
N GLU A 347 -8.56 39.16 -16.66
CA GLU A 347 -8.95 39.05 -18.08
C GLU A 347 -10.23 38.20 -18.18
N TYR A 348 -11.35 38.73 -17.70
CA TYR A 348 -12.60 37.98 -17.53
C TYR A 348 -13.20 37.45 -18.84
N ASP A 349 -13.13 38.22 -19.93
CA ASP A 349 -13.67 37.78 -21.23
C ASP A 349 -12.98 36.50 -21.73
N LYS A 350 -11.63 36.46 -21.64
CA LYS A 350 -10.87 35.25 -21.97
C LYS A 350 -11.18 34.12 -20.99
N ALA A 351 -11.34 34.44 -19.71
CA ALA A 351 -11.69 33.43 -18.72
C ALA A 351 -13.02 32.73 -19.07
N ILE A 352 -14.05 33.52 -19.40
CA ILE A 352 -15.35 33.05 -19.83
C ILE A 352 -15.22 32.18 -21.09
N GLU A 353 -14.52 32.66 -22.13
CA GLU A 353 -14.31 31.89 -23.37
C GLU A 353 -13.74 30.48 -23.09
N TYR A 354 -12.71 30.40 -22.24
CA TYR A 354 -12.10 29.12 -21.90
C TYR A 354 -12.98 28.24 -21.00
N TYR A 355 -13.72 28.84 -20.07
CA TYR A 355 -14.68 28.08 -19.27
C TYR A 355 -15.83 27.54 -20.09
N GLU A 356 -16.33 28.27 -21.09
CA GLU A 356 -17.36 27.80 -22.03
C GLU A 356 -16.86 26.61 -22.85
N LYS A 357 -15.63 26.67 -23.39
CA LYS A 357 -15.00 25.54 -24.09
C LYS A 357 -14.91 24.30 -23.19
N SER A 358 -14.50 24.48 -21.93
CA SER A 358 -14.45 23.40 -20.94
C SER A 358 -15.83 22.83 -20.63
N LEU A 359 -16.83 23.70 -20.41
CA LEU A 359 -18.20 23.32 -20.10
C LEU A 359 -18.84 22.50 -21.22
N LYS A 360 -18.65 22.93 -22.48
CA LYS A 360 -19.18 22.23 -23.66
C LYS A 360 -18.72 20.78 -23.67
N ILE A 361 -17.42 20.56 -23.62
CA ILE A 361 -16.84 19.20 -23.65
C ILE A 361 -17.30 18.38 -22.44
N ARG A 362 -17.31 18.97 -21.23
CA ARG A 362 -17.75 18.26 -20.02
C ARG A 362 -19.22 17.86 -20.09
N SER A 363 -20.08 18.73 -20.61
CA SER A 363 -21.51 18.44 -20.77
C SER A 363 -21.73 17.32 -21.77
N ASP A 364 -21.06 17.38 -22.92
CA ASP A 364 -21.18 16.38 -23.98
C ASP A 364 -20.66 14.99 -23.56
N LYS A 365 -19.57 14.94 -22.77
CA LYS A 365 -18.93 13.66 -22.37
C LYS A 365 -19.41 13.06 -21.07
N LEU A 366 -19.84 13.88 -20.11
CA LEU A 366 -20.17 13.42 -18.75
C LEU A 366 -21.66 13.52 -18.43
N GLY A 367 -22.44 14.22 -19.26
CA GLY A 367 -23.83 14.55 -18.97
C GLY A 367 -23.96 15.76 -18.04
N HIS A 368 -25.10 16.44 -18.12
CA HIS A 368 -25.34 17.71 -17.44
C HIS A 368 -25.32 17.61 -15.90
N ASP A 369 -25.65 16.45 -15.34
CA ASP A 369 -25.72 16.24 -13.88
C ASP A 369 -24.35 15.94 -13.24
N HIS A 370 -23.27 15.89 -14.02
CA HIS A 370 -21.95 15.54 -13.50
C HIS A 370 -21.34 16.70 -12.68
N ILE A 371 -20.71 16.40 -11.54
CA ILE A 371 -20.10 17.41 -10.63
C ILE A 371 -19.13 18.37 -11.34
N ARG A 372 -18.35 17.87 -12.31
CA ARG A 372 -17.44 18.70 -13.13
C ARG A 372 -18.17 19.72 -14.02
N VAL A 373 -19.39 19.42 -14.47
CA VAL A 373 -20.24 20.35 -15.22
C VAL A 373 -20.77 21.43 -14.29
N ALA A 374 -21.25 21.05 -13.09
CA ALA A 374 -21.64 22.01 -12.05
C ALA A 374 -20.48 22.96 -11.66
N HIS A 375 -19.26 22.43 -11.51
CA HIS A 375 -18.07 23.25 -11.27
C HIS A 375 -17.82 24.23 -12.43
N SER A 376 -18.00 23.81 -13.68
CA SER A 376 -17.85 24.71 -14.83
C SER A 376 -18.89 25.83 -14.81
N TYR A 377 -20.16 25.55 -14.49
CA TYR A 377 -21.19 26.59 -14.33
C TYR A 377 -20.87 27.59 -13.21
N ASN A 378 -20.41 27.11 -12.05
CA ASN A 378 -20.00 27.99 -10.95
C ASN A 378 -18.83 28.92 -11.35
N ASN A 379 -17.94 28.46 -12.23
CA ASN A 379 -16.86 29.28 -12.78
C ASN A 379 -17.30 30.17 -13.94
N LEU A 380 -18.53 30.08 -14.44
CA LEU A 380 -19.07 31.06 -15.40
C LEU A 380 -19.85 32.17 -14.70
N GLY A 381 -20.39 31.92 -13.50
CA GLY A 381 -21.03 32.96 -12.67
C GLY A 381 -20.06 33.91 -11.96
N ILE A 382 -18.85 34.09 -12.52
CA ILE A 382 -17.76 34.93 -11.97
C ILE A 382 -18.12 36.40 -12.06
#